data_AF-A0A7V5CTG1-F1
#
_entry.id   AF-A0A7V5CTG1-F1
#
_cell.length_a   1.000
_cell.length_b   1.000
_cell.length_c   1.000
_cell.angle_alpha   90.00
_cell.angle_beta   90.00
_cell.angle_gamma   90.00
#
_symmetry.space_group_name_H-M   'P 1'
#
loop_
_entity.id
_entity.type
_entity.pdbx_description
1 polymer ?
#
loop_
_entity_poly.entity_id
_entity_poly.type
_entity_poly.pdbx_seq_one_letter_code
_entity_poly.pdbx_strand_id
1 'polypeptide(L)' 'MSTIVAEQLTKIYKSGRIQVTALRGVSFGIEAGEFVSIVGPSGSGKSTLFYLL' A
#
# COMPACT_ATOMS: atom_id res chain seq x y z
N MET A 1 2.34 -14.86 -14.30
CA MET A 1 2.80 -13.50 -14.65
C MET A 1 1.93 -12.59 -13.82
N SER A 2 2.49 -11.99 -12.77
CA SER A 2 1.77 -11.16 -11.83
C SER A 2 1.13 -9.97 -12.56
N THR A 3 -0.17 -9.79 -12.38
CA THR A 3 -0.94 -8.72 -13.03
C THR A 3 -0.78 -7.40 -12.29
N ILE A 4 -0.60 -7.46 -10.97
CA ILE A 4 -0.35 -6.31 -10.11
C ILE A 4 0.95 -6.56 -9.36
N VAL A 5 1.88 -5.60 -9.40
CA VAL A 5 3.17 -5.67 -8.70
C VAL A 5 3.43 -4.35 -8.00
N ALA A 6 3.74 -4.40 -6.71
CA ALA A 6 4.28 -3.30 -5.94
C ALA A 6 5.69 -3.67 -5.48
N GLU A 7 6.66 -2.80 -5.74
CA GLU A 7 8.04 -2.96 -5.29
C GLU A 7 8.46 -1.75 -4.45
N GLN A 8 8.84 -2.00 -3.19
CA GLN A 8 9.31 -0.98 -2.25
C GLN A 8 8.40 0.25 -2.14
N LEU A 9 7.08 0.04 -2.27
CA LEU A 9 6.10 1.12 -2.34
C LEU A 9 6.06 1.89 -1.01
N THR A 10 6.36 3.19 -1.09
CA THR A 10 6.40 4.10 0.05
C THR A 10 5.50 5.28 -0.22
N LYS A 11 4.71 5.67 0.78
CA LYS A 11 3.86 6.86 0.72
C LYS A 11 3.99 7.65 2.00
N ILE A 12 4.38 8.92 1.84
CA ILE A 12 4.46 9.89 2.92
C ILE A 12 3.45 11.00 2.62
N TYR A 13 2.51 11.22 3.53
CA TYR A 13 1.66 12.41 3.53
C TYR A 13 2.37 13.50 4.31
N LYS A 14 2.35 14.72 3.76
CA LYS A 14 2.96 15.90 4.37
C LYS A 14 1.88 16.94 4.62
N SER A 15 1.85 17.50 5.83
CA SER A 15 1.00 18.63 6.19
C SER A 15 1.82 19.63 7.00
N GLY A 16 2.23 20.71 6.34
CA GLY A 16 3.19 21.67 6.90
C GLY A 16 4.49 20.98 7.32
N ARG A 17 4.81 21.06 8.62
CA ARG A 17 6.01 20.41 9.20
C ARG A 17 5.80 18.94 9.58
N ILE A 18 4.56 18.45 9.57
CA ILE A 18 4.24 17.07 9.97
C ILE A 18 4.39 16.16 8.75
N GLN A 19 5.06 15.03 8.95
CA GLN A 19 5.14 13.96 7.97
C GLN A 19 4.61 12.67 8.58
N VAL A 20 3.72 11.99 7.85
CA VAL A 20 3.18 10.68 8.24
C VAL A 20 3.52 9.70 7.13
N THR A 21 4.32 8.68 7.47
CA THR A 21 4.63 7.58 6.55
C THR A 21 3.50 6.56 6.61
N ALA A 22 2.64 6.56 5.60
CA ALA A 22 1.48 5.68 5.50
C ALA A 22 1.84 4.28 4.97
N LEU A 23 2.81 4.20 4.04
CA LEU A 23 3.39 2.93 3.56
C LEU A 23 4.91 2.99 3.68
N ARG A 24 5.52 1.90 4.16
CA ARG A 24 6.95 1.80 4.48
C ARG A 24 7.61 0.68 3.65
N GLY A 25 7.93 0.95 2.38
CA GLY A 25 8.62 -0.03 1.53
C GLY A 25 7.86 -1.33 1.29
N VAL A 26 6.55 -1.25 1.06
CA VAL A 26 5.70 -2.45 0.89
C VAL A 26 5.95 -3.10 -0.47
N SER A 27 6.19 -4.41 -0.51
CA SER A 27 6.40 -5.16 -1.75
C SER A 27 5.50 -6.40 -1.79
N PHE A 28 4.78 -6.61 -2.89
CA PHE A 28 3.95 -7.79 -3.15
C PHE A 28 3.61 -7.91 -4.63
N GLY A 29 3.18 -9.11 -5.05
CA GLY A 29 2.58 -9.36 -6.35
C GLY A 29 1.23 -10.05 -6.18
N ILE A 30 0.30 -9.79 -7.10
CA ILE A 30 -0.99 -10.49 -7.21
C ILE A 30 -1.09 -11.05 -8.63
N GLU A 31 -1.32 -12.36 -8.72
CA GLU A 31 -1.48 -13.07 -9.99
C GLU A 31 -2.91 -12.91 -10.54
N ALA A 32 -3.05 -13.10 -11.85
CA ALA A 32 -4.36 -13.07 -12.49
C ALA A 32 -5.30 -14.13 -11.88
N GLY A 33 -6.50 -13.70 -11.48
CA GLY A 33 -7.53 -14.59 -10.93
C GLY A 33 -7.44 -14.82 -9.42
N GLU A 34 -6.44 -14.26 -8.72
CA GLU A 34 -6.40 -14.32 -7.26
C GLU A 34 -7.46 -13.42 -6.60
N PHE A 35 -8.09 -13.95 -5.55
CA PHE A 35 -9.02 -13.20 -4.71
C PHE A 35 -8.36 -12.92 -3.35
N VAL A 36 -7.89 -11.68 -3.17
CA VAL A 36 -7.05 -11.28 -2.04
C VAL A 36 -7.78 -10.27 -1.15
N SER A 37 -7.56 -10.36 0.16
CA SER A 37 -8.04 -9.37 1.13
C SER A 37 -6.87 -8.74 1.88
N ILE A 38 -6.96 -7.43 2.12
CA ILE A 38 -6.00 -6.68 2.94
C ILE A 38 -6.66 -6.36 4.29
N VAL A 39 -6.09 -6.90 5.36
CA VAL A 39 -6.59 -6.74 6.73
C VAL A 39 -5.60 -6.00 7.63
N GLY A 40 -6.10 -5.36 8.67
CA GLY A 40 -5.27 -4.70 9.68
C GLY A 40 -5.99 -3.58 10.42
N PRO A 41 -5.43 -3.06 11.54
CA PRO A 41 -6.05 -2.03 12.37
C PRO A 41 -6.38 -0.74 11.63
N SER A 42 -7.29 0.08 12.16
CA SER A 42 -7.52 1.42 11.62
C SER A 42 -6.23 2.24 11.56
N GLY A 43 -6.02 3.00 10.48
CA GLY A 43 -4.81 3.80 10.27
C GLY A 43 -3.57 3.06 9.75
N SER A 44 -3.63 1.74 9.52
CA SER A 44 -2.48 0.94 9.08
C SER A 44 -2.03 1.15 7.61
N GLY A 45 -2.65 2.08 6.87
CA GLY A 45 -2.28 2.38 5.47
C GLY A 45 -3.04 1.59 4.39
N LYS A 46 -4.04 0.76 4.74
CA LYS A 46 -4.81 -0.05 3.75
C LYS A 46 -5.48 0.79 2.66
N SER A 47 -6.22 1.82 3.05
CA SER A 47 -6.87 2.72 2.08
C SER A 47 -5.85 3.51 1.26
N THR A 48 -4.68 3.83 1.84
CA THR A 48 -3.57 4.42 1.09
C THR A 48 -3.00 3.45 0.06
N LEU A 49 -2.88 2.16 0.41
CA LEU A 49 -2.44 1.14 -0.53
C LEU A 49 -3.42 1.01 -1.70
N PHE A 50 -4.72 0.88 -1.42
CA PHE A 50 -5.75 0.81 -2.47
C PHE A 50 -5.84 2.07 -3.33
N TYR A 51 -5.49 3.24 -2.81
CA TYR A 51 -5.46 4.48 -3.60
C TYR A 51 -4.30 4.52 -4.62
N LEU A 52 -3.23 3.74 -4.38
CA LEU A 52 -2.05 3.71 -5.24
C LEU A 52 -2.05 2.54 -6.24
N LEU A 53 -2.85 1.51 -5.98
CA LEU A 53 -3.17 0.44 -6.92
C LEU A 53 -4.14 0.92 -7.99
#